data_AF-A0A8W7Q3Y5-F1
#
_entry.id   AF-A0A8W7Q3Y5-F1
#
_cell.length_a   1.000
_cell.length_b   1.000
_cell.length_c   1.000
_cell.angle_alpha   90.00
_cell.angle_beta   90.00
_cell.angle_gamma   90.00
#
_symmetry.space_group_name_H-M   'P 1'
#
loop_
_entity.id
_entity.type
_entity.pdbx_description
1 polymer ?
#
loop_
_entity_poly.entity_id
_entity_poly.type
_entity_poly.pdbx_seq_one_letter_code
_entity_poly.pdbx_strand_id
1 'polypeptide(L)'
;MTISAIPPPEPVWCLDRRDSGHLFWRRESSKVKFRYDVEVLEFTKDPYEDQLLITDSELSRAKQQQCVTCVAAIAVTVVLPWFLIGSA
;
A
#
# COMPACT_ATOMS: atom_id res chain seq x y z
N MET A 1 -23.97 -17.64 -50.37
CA MET A 1 -22.60 -18.19 -50.31
C MET A 1 -22.15 -18.09 -48.87
N THR A 2 -22.18 -19.20 -48.12
CA THR A 2 -21.75 -19.25 -46.72
C THR A 2 -20.25 -19.52 -46.68
N ILE A 3 -19.47 -18.54 -46.24
CA ILE A 3 -18.03 -18.69 -46.02
C ILE A 3 -17.86 -19.55 -44.77
N SER A 4 -17.57 -20.83 -44.96
CA SER A 4 -17.11 -21.71 -43.88
C SER A 4 -15.68 -21.29 -43.52
N ALA A 5 -15.55 -20.37 -42.56
CA ALA A 5 -14.25 -19.98 -42.03
C ALA A 5 -13.72 -21.10 -41.14
N ILE A 6 -12.77 -21.88 -41.65
CA ILE A 6 -12.03 -22.84 -40.84
C ILE A 6 -11.21 -22.02 -39.83
N PRO A 7 -11.39 -22.22 -38.51
CA PRO A 7 -10.58 -21.51 -37.53
C PRO A 7 -9.11 -21.88 -37.74
N PRO A 8 -8.19 -20.90 -37.62
CA PRO A 8 -6.77 -21.20 -37.76
C PRO A 8 -6.36 -22.27 -36.74
N PRO A 9 -5.41 -23.15 -37.09
CA PRO A 9 -4.94 -24.18 -36.17
C PRO A 9 -4.41 -23.55 -34.89
N GLU A 10 -4.68 -24.21 -33.76
CA GLU A 10 -4.17 -23.74 -32.47
C GLU A 10 -2.63 -23.68 -32.52
N PRO A 11 -2.02 -22.57 -32.07
CA PRO A 11 -0.58 -22.42 -32.09
C PRO A 11 0.08 -23.43 -31.13
N VAL A 12 1.12 -24.12 -31.62
CA VAL A 12 1.95 -25.00 -30.79
C VAL A 12 2.87 -24.15 -29.90
N TRP A 13 2.77 -24.35 -28.59
CA TRP A 13 3.59 -23.67 -27.59
C TRP A 13 4.53 -24.66 -26.91
N CYS A 14 5.79 -24.27 -26.77
CA CYS A 14 6.81 -25.01 -26.03
C CYS A 14 7.07 -24.32 -24.70
N LEU A 15 7.20 -25.09 -23.62
CA LEU A 15 7.58 -24.57 -22.31
C LEU A 15 9.10 -24.49 -22.23
N ASP A 16 9.64 -23.31 -21.97
CA ASP A 16 11.07 -23.02 -21.92
C ASP A 16 11.42 -22.33 -20.59
N ARG A 17 12.71 -22.31 -20.22
CA ARG A 17 13.20 -21.79 -18.94
C ARG A 17 14.24 -20.70 -19.14
N ARG A 18 14.06 -19.55 -18.49
CA ARG A 18 15.08 -18.48 -18.47
C ARG A 18 16.24 -18.83 -17.53
N ASP A 19 17.37 -18.14 -17.70
CA ASP A 19 18.52 -18.21 -16.78
C ASP A 19 18.13 -17.83 -15.34
N SER A 20 17.10 -16.99 -15.16
CA SER A 20 16.52 -16.64 -13.85
C SER A 20 15.72 -17.78 -13.21
N GLY A 21 15.50 -18.89 -13.92
CA GLY A 21 14.75 -20.05 -13.46
C GLY A 21 13.25 -20.00 -13.75
N HIS A 22 12.69 -18.86 -14.17
CA HIS A 22 11.28 -18.71 -14.53
C HIS A 22 10.93 -19.43 -15.85
N LEU A 23 9.79 -20.11 -15.86
CA LEU A 23 9.23 -20.79 -17.04
C LEU A 23 8.43 -19.80 -17.90
N PHE A 24 8.47 -19.96 -19.21
CA PHE A 24 7.66 -19.17 -20.14
C PHE A 24 7.29 -20.01 -21.37
N TRP A 25 6.15 -19.70 -21.99
CA TRP A 25 5.72 -20.34 -23.21
C TRP A 25 6.29 -19.62 -24.43
N ARG A 26 6.86 -20.37 -25.38
CA ARG A 26 7.46 -19.87 -26.61
C ARG A 26 6.84 -20.53 -27.83
N ARG A 27 6.63 -19.76 -28.90
CA ARG A 27 6.21 -20.30 -30.20
C ARG A 27 7.41 -20.62 -31.10
N GLU A 28 7.41 -21.80 -31.72
CA GLU A 28 8.40 -22.20 -32.71
C GLU A 28 8.02 -21.65 -34.10
N SER A 29 8.37 -20.39 -34.36
CA SER A 29 8.20 -19.78 -35.70
C SER A 29 9.26 -18.72 -35.96
N SER A 30 9.49 -18.38 -37.23
CA SER A 30 10.47 -17.35 -37.66
C SER A 30 10.29 -15.99 -36.97
N LYS A 31 9.07 -15.69 -36.51
CA LYS A 31 8.78 -14.63 -35.54
C LYS A 31 8.39 -15.26 -34.21
N VAL A 32 9.21 -15.08 -33.17
CA VAL A 32 8.94 -15.67 -31.85
C VAL A 32 7.91 -14.81 -31.12
N LYS A 33 6.90 -15.46 -30.52
CA LYS A 33 5.99 -14.84 -29.54
C LYS A 33 6.18 -15.56 -28.21
N PHE A 34 6.08 -14.81 -27.12
CA PHE A 34 6.19 -15.31 -25.75
C PHE A 34 4.87 -15.12 -25.04
N ARG A 35 4.49 -16.08 -24.20
CA ARG A 35 3.34 -15.99 -23.29
C ARG A 35 3.84 -16.18 -21.86
N TYR A 36 3.41 -15.28 -20.98
CA TYR A 36 3.63 -15.34 -19.54
C TYR A 36 2.27 -15.61 -18.91
N ASP A 37 2.13 -16.67 -18.14
CA ASP A 37 0.96 -16.88 -17.31
C ASP A 37 1.18 -16.10 -16.00
N VAL A 38 0.28 -15.18 -15.70
CA VAL A 38 0.32 -14.37 -14.48
C VAL A 38 -0.78 -14.85 -13.54
N GLU A 39 -0.43 -15.09 -12.29
CA GLU A 39 -1.40 -15.37 -11.24
C GLU A 39 -1.94 -14.04 -10.72
N VAL A 40 -3.26 -13.87 -10.78
CA VAL A 40 -3.95 -12.72 -10.21
C VAL A 40 -4.54 -13.15 -8.88
N LEU A 41 -4.02 -12.59 -7.79
CA LEU A 41 -4.50 -12.84 -6.44
C LEU A 41 -5.32 -11.65 -5.97
N GLU A 42 -6.51 -11.92 -5.45
CA GLU A 42 -7.34 -10.91 -4.80
C GLU A 42 -7.09 -10.93 -3.29
N PHE A 43 -6.78 -9.76 -2.73
CA PHE A 43 -6.61 -9.61 -1.29
C PHE A 43 -7.88 -9.03 -0.68
N THR A 44 -8.42 -9.71 0.33
CA THR A 44 -9.49 -9.17 1.16
C THR A 44 -8.86 -8.38 2.30
N LYS A 45 -9.24 -7.11 2.44
CA LYS A 45 -8.79 -6.27 3.56
C LYS A 45 -9.24 -6.88 4.89
N ASP A 46 -8.35 -6.93 5.87
CA ASP A 46 -8.70 -7.39 7.22
C ASP A 46 -9.71 -6.40 7.86
N PRO A 47 -10.85 -6.88 8.39
CA PRO A 47 -11.85 -6.02 9.06
C PRO A 47 -11.32 -5.23 10.27
N TYR A 48 -10.19 -5.63 10.86
CA TYR A 48 -9.60 -5.04 12.06
C TYR A 48 -8.50 -4.02 11.78
N GLU A 49 -8.02 -3.90 10.53
CA GLU A 49 -6.98 -2.93 10.15
C GLU A 49 -7.36 -1.48 10.50
N ASP A 50 -8.65 -1.14 10.43
CA ASP A 50 -9.14 0.21 10.73
C ASP A 50 -9.13 0.55 12.22
N GLN A 51 -9.14 -0.45 13.11
CA GLN A 51 -9.18 -0.23 14.57
C GLN A 51 -7.83 0.24 15.13
N LEU A 52 -6.73 -0.18 14.49
CA LEU A 52 -5.38 0.23 14.88
C LEU A 52 -5.16 1.73 14.64
N LEU A 53 -5.65 2.26 13.51
CA LEU A 53 -5.53 3.67 13.15
C LEU A 53 -6.27 4.59 14.13
N ILE A 54 -7.47 4.17 14.56
CA ILE A 54 -8.29 4.94 15.52
C ILE A 54 -7.56 5.02 16.87
N THR A 55 -7.00 3.92 17.34
CA THR A 55 -6.32 3.87 18.65
C THR A 55 -5.07 4.78 18.70
N ASP A 56 -4.26 4.81 17.65
CA ASP A 56 -3.07 5.68 17.57
C ASP A 56 -3.43 7.17 17.52
N SER A 57 -4.52 7.52 16.83
CA SER A 57 -5.01 8.90 16.77
C SER A 57 -5.53 9.40 18.12
N GLU A 58 -6.25 8.57 18.88
CA GLU A 58 -6.73 8.92 20.22
C GLU A 58 -5.57 9.06 21.21
N LEU A 59 -4.58 8.15 21.14
CA LEU A 59 -3.39 8.21 21.99
C LEU A 59 -2.53 9.45 21.72
N SER A 60 -2.34 9.81 20.46
CA SER A 60 -1.60 11.02 20.08
C SER A 60 -2.32 12.30 20.51
N ARG A 61 -3.66 12.34 20.39
CA ARG A 61 -4.50 13.45 20.86
C ARG A 61 -4.45 13.62 22.37
N ALA A 62 -4.49 12.52 23.14
CA ALA A 62 -4.36 12.55 24.59
C ALA A 62 -2.97 13.07 25.04
N LYS A 63 -1.90 12.61 24.40
CA LYS A 63 -0.53 13.12 24.65
C LYS A 63 -0.40 14.60 24.33
N GLN A 64 -0.99 15.04 23.22
CA GLN A 64 -0.98 16.45 22.82
C GLN A 64 -1.74 17.33 23.83
N GLN A 65 -2.93 16.90 24.28
CA GLN A 65 -3.69 17.61 25.30
C GLN A 65 -2.91 17.74 26.62
N GLN A 66 -2.27 16.66 27.07
CA GLN A 66 -1.48 16.67 28.29
C GLN A 66 -0.31 17.67 28.21
N CYS A 67 0.38 17.75 27.07
CA CYS A 67 1.45 18.72 26.84
C CYS A 67 0.95 20.17 26.94
N VAL A 68 -0.18 20.48 26.28
CA VAL A 68 -0.79 21.82 26.31
C VAL A 68 -1.20 22.22 27.71
N THR A 69 -1.79 21.31 28.50
CA THR A 69 -2.17 21.59 29.89
C THR A 69 -0.95 21.87 30.76
N CYS A 70 0.13 21.12 30.61
CA CYS A 70 1.37 21.35 31.35
C CYS A 70 1.98 22.72 31.02
N VAL A 71 2.03 23.09 29.74
CA VAL A 71 2.55 24.41 29.30
C VAL A 71 1.67 25.54 29.84
N ALA A 72 0.35 25.40 29.78
CA ALA A 72 -0.59 26.38 30.33
C ALA A 72 -0.43 26.54 31.85
N ALA A 73 -0.27 25.44 32.59
CA ALA A 73 -0.03 25.46 34.02
C ALA A 73 1.27 26.23 34.35
N ILE A 74 2.37 25.94 33.66
CA ILE A 74 3.66 26.64 33.85
C ILE A 74 3.51 28.13 33.54
N ALA A 75 2.80 28.48 32.47
CA ALA A 75 2.56 29.88 32.11
C ALA A 75 1.79 30.63 33.22
N VAL A 76 0.77 30.00 33.81
CA VAL A 76 -0.05 30.59 34.87
C VAL A 76 0.69 30.66 36.21
N THR A 77 1.48 29.64 36.58
CA THR A 77 2.09 29.57 37.90
C THR A 77 3.46 30.22 37.99
N VAL A 78 4.19 30.35 36.87
CA VAL A 78 5.57 30.86 36.86
C VAL A 78 5.66 32.16 36.07
N VAL A 79 5.21 32.14 34.81
CA VAL A 79 5.43 33.27 33.88
C VAL A 79 4.55 34.46 34.25
N LEU A 80 3.27 34.24 34.49
CA LEU A 80 2.30 35.29 34.85
C LEU A 80 2.69 36.01 36.14
N PRO A 81 2.98 35.34 37.27
CA PRO A 81 3.43 35.99 38.50
C PRO A 81 4.76 36.74 38.31
N TRP A 82 5.70 36.18 37.53
CA TRP A 82 6.97 36.85 37.25
C TRP A 82 6.80 38.11 36.40
N PHE A 83 5.92 38.10 35.41
CA PHE A 83 5.58 39.29 34.64
C PHE A 83 4.89 40.34 35.51
N LEU A 84 3.92 39.94 36.35
CA LEU A 84 3.20 40.87 37.22
C LEU A 84 4.10 41.48 38.31
N ILE A 85 5.10 40.75 38.80
CA ILE A 85 6.05 41.26 39.81
C ILE A 85 7.16 42.13 39.20
N GLY A 86 7.56 41.84 37.95
CA GLY A 86 8.63 42.55 37.23
C GLY A 86 8.15 43.70 36.34
N SER A 87 6.83 43.87 36.17
CA SER A 87 6.20 45.01 35.47
C SER A 87 5.80 46.15 36.41
N ALA A 88 6.12 46.05 37.71
CA ALA A 88 5.90 47.07 38.73
C ALA A 88 7.17 47.88 38.99
#